data_AF-A0A2V8Q9U4-F1
#
_entry.id   AF-A0A2V8Q9U4-F1
#
_cell.length_a   1.000
_cell.length_b   1.000
_cell.length_c   1.000
_cell.angle_alpha   90.00
_cell.angle_beta   90.00
_cell.angle_gamma   90.00
#
_symmetry.space_group_name_H-M   'P 1'
#
loop_
_entity.id
_entity.type
_entity.pdbx_description
1 polymer ?
#
loop_
_entity_poly.entity_id
_entity_poly.type
_entity_poly.pdbx_seq_one_letter_code
_entity_poly.pdbx_strand_id
1 'polypeptide(L)'
;MIASDASVMGDGGSSVPHPRNFGNNARTLGYYVRERKVLSLPEAIRRMTSLPAQTFKLWNRGLIRPGMAADLVIFDEKRIN
;
A
#
# COMPACT_ATOMS: atom_id res chain seq x y z
N MET A 1 -1.53 6.40 8.45
CA MET A 1 -1.75 6.03 7.04
C MET A 1 -0.43 5.55 6.47
N ILE A 2 -0.43 4.53 5.63
CA ILE A 2 0.77 4.05 4.93
C ILE A 2 0.60 4.45 3.46
N ALA A 3 1.52 5.29 2.98
CA ALA A 3 1.54 5.82 1.63
C ALA A 3 3.01 6.08 1.22
N SER A 4 3.23 6.29 -0.06
CA SER A 4 4.52 6.73 -0.60
C SER A 4 4.38 8.16 -1.12
N ASP A 5 5.31 9.03 -0.72
CA ASP A 5 5.48 10.43 -1.13
C ASP A 5 6.68 10.57 -2.08
N ALA A 6 7.03 9.50 -2.80
CA ALA A 6 8.17 9.53 -3.70
C ALA A 6 7.90 10.39 -4.95
N SER A 7 8.97 10.99 -5.46
CA SER A 7 8.90 11.91 -6.60
C SER A 7 8.44 11.19 -7.87
N VAL A 8 7.63 11.90 -8.66
CA VAL A 8 7.24 11.49 -10.01
C VAL A 8 8.51 11.25 -10.84
N MET A 9 8.63 10.08 -11.45
CA MET A 9 9.71 9.80 -12.39
C MET A 9 9.40 10.52 -13.71
N GLY A 10 10.33 11.35 -14.18
CA GLY A 10 10.28 11.93 -15.51
C GLY A 10 10.58 10.89 -16.60
N ASP A 11 10.06 11.14 -17.78
CA ASP A 11 10.00 10.26 -18.95
C ASP A 11 11.28 10.24 -19.81
N GLY A 12 12.39 10.80 -19.33
CA GLY A 12 13.66 10.78 -20.05
C GLY A 12 14.86 11.24 -19.23
N GLY A 13 15.60 10.30 -18.65
CA GLY A 13 16.89 10.54 -18.03
C GLY A 13 17.29 9.47 -17.00
N SER A 14 18.58 9.43 -16.67
CA SER A 14 19.19 8.60 -15.61
C SER A 14 18.69 9.02 -14.22
N SER A 15 17.40 8.84 -13.96
CA SER A 15 16.83 9.12 -12.63
C SER A 15 17.28 8.04 -11.64
N VAL A 16 17.65 8.46 -10.43
CA VAL A 16 17.96 7.57 -9.30
C VAL A 16 16.82 7.67 -8.29
N PRO A 17 15.64 7.08 -8.58
CA PRO A 17 14.48 7.19 -7.70
C PRO A 17 14.76 6.53 -6.35
N HIS A 18 14.26 7.13 -5.28
CA HIS A 18 14.32 6.52 -3.96
C HIS A 18 13.57 5.16 -3.97
N PRO A 19 14.11 4.08 -3.39
CA PRO A 19 13.51 2.73 -3.46
C PRO A 19 12.04 2.64 -2.99
N ARG A 20 11.60 3.59 -2.16
CA ARG A 20 10.21 3.72 -1.71
C ARG A 20 9.20 3.97 -2.86
N ASN A 21 9.66 4.38 -4.04
CA ASN A 21 8.83 4.47 -5.25
C ASN A 21 8.21 3.11 -5.64
N PHE A 22 8.91 2.01 -5.36
CA PHE A 22 8.53 0.69 -5.87
C PHE A 22 8.03 -0.25 -4.77
N GLY A 23 8.61 -0.15 -3.57
CA GLY A 23 8.45 -1.19 -2.55
C GLY A 23 7.70 -0.82 -1.28
N ASN A 24 7.20 0.41 -1.11
CA ASN A 24 6.70 0.88 0.20
C ASN A 24 5.64 -0.04 0.83
N ASN A 25 4.66 -0.44 0.02
CA ASN A 25 3.55 -1.28 0.48
C ASN A 25 3.96 -2.74 0.65
N ALA A 26 4.71 -3.29 -0.30
CA ALA A 26 5.20 -4.67 -0.23
C ALA A 26 6.15 -4.85 0.97
N ARG A 27 7.05 -3.89 1.20
CA ARG A 27 7.95 -3.85 2.37
C ARG A 27 7.18 -3.75 3.68
N THR A 28 6.09 -3.00 3.72
CA THR A 28 5.21 -2.97 4.91
C THR A 28 4.70 -4.38 5.24
N LEU A 29 4.19 -5.09 4.23
CA LEU A 29 3.60 -6.42 4.41
C LEU A 29 4.65 -7.51 4.69
N GLY A 30 5.77 -7.50 3.96
CA GLY A 30 6.85 -8.48 4.16
C GLY A 30 7.68 -8.20 5.41
N TYR A 31 8.23 -6.99 5.52
CA TYR A 31 9.18 -6.66 6.56
C TYR A 31 8.50 -6.30 7.89
N TYR A 32 7.51 -5.40 7.88
CA TYR A 32 6.96 -4.86 9.13
C TYR A 32 5.85 -5.74 9.72
N VAL A 33 5.02 -6.38 8.88
CA VAL A 33 3.99 -7.31 9.33
C VAL A 33 4.55 -8.72 9.56
N ARG A 34 5.09 -9.37 8.52
CA ARG A 34 5.53 -10.78 8.64
C ARG A 34 6.81 -10.96 9.46
N GLU A 35 7.87 -10.22 9.14
CA GLU A 35 9.19 -10.43 9.77
C GLU A 35 9.30 -9.78 11.16
N ARG A 36 9.06 -8.47 11.25
CA ARG A 36 9.19 -7.69 12.49
C ARG A 36 8.00 -7.86 13.43
N LYS A 37 6.83 -8.26 12.93
CA LYS A 37 5.58 -8.44 13.71
C LYS A 37 5.19 -7.22 14.55
N VAL A 38 5.50 -6.02 14.07
CA VAL A 38 5.16 -4.76 14.76
C VAL A 38 3.76 -4.25 14.41
N LEU A 39 3.13 -4.84 13.40
CA LEU A 39 1.76 -4.56 12.96
C LEU A 39 1.06 -5.88 12.63
N SER A 40 -0.23 -5.99 12.94
CA SER A 40 -1.05 -7.10 12.43
C SER A 40 -1.38 -6.88 10.95
N LEU A 41 -1.59 -7.98 10.22
CA LEU A 41 -1.96 -7.91 8.80
C LEU A 41 -3.25 -7.08 8.57
N PRO A 42 -4.36 -7.27 9.32
CA PRO A 42 -5.57 -6.48 9.10
C PRO A 42 -5.37 -4.97 9.35
N GLU A 43 -4.57 -4.59 10.35
CA GLU A 43 -4.30 -3.17 10.63
C GLU A 43 -3.40 -2.55 9.55
N ALA A 44 -2.41 -3.29 9.04
CA ALA A 44 -1.60 -2.84 7.90
C ALA A 44 -2.49 -2.62 6.66
N ILE A 45 -3.34 -3.59 6.31
CA ILE A 45 -4.28 -3.45 5.19
C ILE A 45 -5.19 -2.24 5.39
N ARG A 46 -5.79 -2.05 6.58
CA ARG A 46 -6.60 -0.88 6.89
C ARG A 46 -5.84 0.44 6.68
N ARG A 47 -4.60 0.53 7.17
CA ARG A 47 -3.76 1.74 7.04
C ARG A 47 -3.39 2.09 5.61
N MET A 48 -3.48 1.13 4.69
CA MET A 48 -3.17 1.24 3.25
C MET A 48 -4.43 1.36 2.37
N THR A 49 -5.63 1.09 2.91
CA THR A 49 -6.89 1.02 2.14
C THR A 49 -7.99 1.92 2.71
N SER A 50 -8.75 1.45 3.68
CA SER A 50 -9.92 2.14 4.23
C SER A 50 -9.57 3.42 4.97
N LEU A 51 -8.42 3.46 5.68
CA LEU A 51 -7.97 4.68 6.36
C LEU A 51 -7.71 5.82 5.35
N PRO A 52 -6.87 5.66 4.30
CA PRO A 52 -6.72 6.69 3.28
C PRO A 52 -8.03 7.02 2.57
N ALA A 53 -8.87 6.04 2.23
CA ALA A 53 -10.15 6.31 1.60
C ALA A 53 -11.05 7.20 2.46
N GLN A 54 -11.10 6.97 3.79
CA GLN A 54 -11.84 7.82 4.72
C GLN A 54 -11.23 9.22 4.85
N THR A 55 -9.90 9.32 4.96
CA THR A 55 -9.20 10.61 5.07
C THR A 55 -9.42 11.49 3.85
N PHE A 56 -9.34 10.91 2.65
CA PHE A 56 -9.50 11.62 1.37
C PHE A 56 -10.95 11.64 0.85
N LYS A 57 -11.91 11.12 1.63
CA LYS A 57 -13.35 11.10 1.28
C LYS A 57 -13.65 10.36 -0.05
N LEU A 58 -12.90 9.28 -0.31
CA LEU A 58 -13.14 8.37 -1.43
C LEU A 58 -14.21 7.34 -1.02
N TRP A 59 -15.46 7.79 -0.93
CA TRP A 59 -16.54 7.04 -0.28
C TRP A 59 -16.85 5.67 -0.88
N ASN A 60 -16.54 5.45 -2.16
CA ASN A 60 -16.76 4.19 -2.86
C ASN A 60 -15.49 3.33 -3.02
N ARG A 61 -14.41 3.59 -2.26
CA ARG A 61 -13.12 2.86 -2.35
C ARG A 61 -12.59 2.40 -0.99
N GLY A 62 -11.57 1.54 -1.01
CA GLY A 62 -10.78 1.14 0.17
C GLY A 62 -11.41 0.05 1.06
N LEU A 63 -12.56 -0.52 0.67
CA LEU A 63 -13.19 -1.67 1.34
C LEU A 63 -13.73 -2.64 0.28
N ILE A 64 -13.78 -3.93 0.62
CA ILE A 64 -14.35 -4.98 -0.24
C ILE A 64 -15.81 -5.20 0.16
N ARG A 65 -16.74 -4.55 -0.54
CA ARG A 65 -18.19 -4.64 -0.31
C ARG A 65 -18.98 -4.46 -1.61
N PRO A 66 -20.20 -5.01 -1.73
CA PRO A 66 -21.09 -4.72 -2.85
C PRO A 66 -21.30 -3.21 -3.04
N GLY A 67 -21.31 -2.75 -4.29
CA GLY A 67 -21.50 -1.34 -4.65
C GLY A 67 -20.24 -0.45 -4.56
N MET A 68 -19.08 -1.00 -4.16
CA MET A 68 -17.80 -0.29 -4.16
C MET A 68 -17.01 -0.54 -5.44
N ALA A 69 -16.01 0.31 -5.71
CA ALA A 69 -15.08 0.09 -6.80
C ALA A 69 -14.30 -1.22 -6.60
N ALA A 70 -14.10 -1.97 -7.69
CA ALA A 70 -13.36 -3.23 -7.69
C ALA A 70 -11.84 -3.04 -7.69
N ASP A 71 -11.33 -2.17 -6.80
CA ASP A 71 -9.89 -1.99 -6.58
C ASP A 71 -9.36 -3.12 -5.70
N LEU A 72 -8.90 -4.19 -6.33
CA LEU A 72 -8.48 -5.42 -5.63
C LEU A 72 -7.00 -5.73 -5.88
N VAL A 73 -6.34 -6.23 -4.84
CA VAL A 73 -4.97 -6.75 -4.92
C VAL A 73 -4.95 -8.12 -4.26
N ILE A 74 -4.41 -9.11 -4.98
CA ILE A 74 -4.15 -10.45 -4.47
C ILE A 74 -2.65 -10.59 -4.29
N PHE A 75 -2.21 -11.06 -3.12
CA PHE A 75 -0.80 -11.28 -2.83
C PHE A 75 -0.61 -12.53 -1.97
N ASP A 76 0.58 -13.11 -2.03
CA ASP A 76 1.01 -14.20 -1.15
C ASP A 76 1.70 -13.64 0.09
N GLU A 77 1.05 -13.77 1.24
CA GLU A 77 1.56 -13.31 2.55
C GLU A 77 2.95 -13.88 2.87
N LYS A 78 3.25 -15.11 2.42
CA LYS A 78 4.51 -15.78 2.70
C LYS A 78 5.66 -15.32 1.80
N ARG A 79 5.35 -14.66 0.67
CA ARG A 79 6.35 -14.32 -0.36
C ARG A 79 6.48 -12.83 -0.68
N ILE A 80 5.51 -12.00 -0.26
CA ILE A 80 5.56 -10.55 -0.51
C ILE A 80 6.80 -9.90 0.13
N ASN A 81 7.48 -9.01 -0.60
CA ASN A 81 8.74 -8.37 -0.18
C ASN A 81 8.77 -6.88 -0.57
#